data_AF-A0A8B9UJ45-F1
#
_entry.id   AF-A0A8B9UJ45-F1
#
_cell.length_a   1.000
_cell.length_b   1.000
_cell.length_c   1.000
_cell.angle_alpha   90.00
_cell.angle_beta   90.00
_cell.angle_gamma   90.00
#
_symmetry.space_group_name_H-M   'P 1'
#
loop_
_entity.id
_entity.type
_entity.pdbx_description
1 polymer ?
#
loop_
_entity_poly.entity_id
_entity_poly.type
_entity_poly.pdbx_seq_one_letter_code
_entity_poly.pdbx_strand_id
1 'polypeptide(L)'
;LSFFPSSNEMISTPCFAHSLECAIGNLSLLFLQKIINKGLCQALILLRLAEISKMETGRINVPKKIFDVIAAPMEKCDSPPPIANGALKLPPLAQYESGSSVQYSCYDYHFLQGSERIYCSAGQWTSPPVCIEPCTLSKNEMEKNNVLLEGFYENQVYFYHGDYVGFYCKQNHFGEESGTTLFQVQCKRGQLAYPRCVERGELQERV
;
A
#
# COMPACT_ATOMS: atom_id res chain seq x y z
N LEU A 1 22.86 35.59 26.66
CA LEU A 1 23.99 34.85 27.27
C LEU A 1 23.44 33.55 27.85
N SER A 2 24.08 32.42 27.52
CA SER A 2 23.79 30.99 27.84
C SER A 2 22.44 30.42 27.36
N PHE A 3 22.40 29.54 26.35
CA PHE A 3 22.85 28.13 26.23
C PHE A 3 21.88 27.07 26.80
N PHE A 4 21.12 26.53 25.84
CA PHE A 4 20.60 25.18 25.55
C PHE A 4 20.08 24.19 26.62
N PRO A 5 18.96 23.50 26.30
CA PRO A 5 18.41 22.33 26.97
C PRO A 5 19.00 21.00 26.44
N SER A 6 18.68 19.92 27.16
CA SER A 6 19.04 18.53 26.87
C SER A 6 18.33 17.95 25.63
N SER A 7 19.13 17.29 24.79
CA SER A 7 18.86 16.10 23.95
C SER A 7 17.41 15.71 23.65
N ASN A 8 16.99 15.76 22.38
CA ASN A 8 17.02 14.60 21.48
C ASN A 8 16.46 14.95 20.09
N GLU A 9 16.93 14.19 19.11
CA GLU A 9 16.47 14.05 17.72
C GLU A 9 17.07 14.94 16.62
N MET A 10 17.57 14.17 15.62
CA MET A 10 17.41 14.33 14.19
C MET A 10 18.57 14.92 13.34
N ILE A 11 18.96 14.09 12.35
CA ILE A 11 19.29 14.41 10.94
C ILE A 11 20.79 14.55 10.54
N SER A 12 21.09 13.81 9.45
CA SER A 12 22.05 14.05 8.35
C SER A 12 23.52 13.63 8.45
N THR A 13 23.90 12.84 7.43
CA THR A 13 25.18 12.79 6.69
C THR A 13 25.84 14.17 6.45
N PRO A 14 27.06 14.25 5.87
CA PRO A 14 28.35 13.60 6.13
C PRO A 14 29.45 14.68 6.35
N CYS A 15 30.71 14.29 6.61
CA CYS A 15 31.96 14.90 6.07
C CYS A 15 33.18 14.87 7.02
N PHE A 16 34.30 14.39 6.45
CA PHE A 16 35.71 14.71 6.71
C PHE A 16 36.30 14.49 8.12
N ALA A 17 37.06 13.41 8.25
CA ALA A 17 38.09 13.27 9.29
C ALA A 17 39.49 13.34 8.65
N HIS A 18 40.14 14.49 8.82
CA HIS A 18 41.58 14.71 8.72
C HIS A 18 42.12 14.82 10.16
N SER A 19 43.33 14.29 10.39
CA SER A 19 44.27 14.51 11.52
C SER A 19 43.82 14.15 12.95
N LEU A 20 44.41 13.17 13.64
CA LEU A 20 45.73 13.12 14.31
C LEU A 20 45.72 13.69 15.75
N GLU A 21 46.14 12.83 16.70
CA GLU A 21 46.79 13.11 18.00
C GLU A 21 46.00 13.60 19.23
N CYS A 22 45.99 12.75 20.28
CA CYS A 22 46.34 13.01 21.70
C CYS A 22 45.79 11.85 22.57
N ALA A 23 46.43 11.33 23.61
CA ALA A 23 47.61 11.74 24.35
C ALA A 23 48.25 10.50 25.00
N ILE A 24 49.58 10.56 25.09
CA ILE A 24 50.45 9.62 25.78
C ILE A 24 50.47 9.99 27.27
N GLY A 25 50.36 8.99 28.14
CA GLY A 25 50.63 9.10 29.58
C GLY A 25 51.41 7.87 30.06
N ASN A 26 52.73 7.96 29.93
CA ASN A 26 53.74 6.95 30.30
C ASN A 26 53.84 6.72 31.82
N LEU A 27 54.13 5.48 32.24
CA LEU A 27 55.26 5.24 33.15
C LEU A 27 55.84 3.81 33.07
N SER A 28 57.17 3.78 32.94
CA SER A 28 58.16 2.74 33.28
C SER A 28 58.21 1.46 32.41
N LEU A 29 58.97 1.45 31.31
CA LEU A 29 60.41 1.13 31.20
C LEU A 29 60.84 -0.25 31.75
N LEU A 30 61.57 -0.97 30.90
CA LEU A 30 62.20 -2.30 31.07
C LEU A 30 61.27 -3.48 30.77
N PHE A 31 61.07 -3.80 29.48
CA PHE A 31 61.32 -5.18 29.01
C PHE A 31 61.32 -5.38 27.49
N LEU A 32 60.85 -4.45 26.65
CA LEU A 32 60.79 -4.74 25.20
C LEU A 32 61.14 -3.54 24.32
N GLN A 33 62.39 -3.06 24.42
CA GLN A 33 62.97 -2.31 23.32
C GLN A 33 64.47 -2.54 23.23
N LYS A 34 64.87 -3.58 22.51
CA LYS A 34 65.66 -3.40 21.28
C LYS A 34 66.04 -4.74 20.66
N ILE A 35 65.58 -4.88 19.42
CA ILE A 35 66.18 -5.69 18.36
C ILE A 35 65.78 -7.16 18.36
N ILE A 36 64.56 -7.44 17.86
CA ILE A 36 64.37 -8.23 16.63
C ILE A 36 63.27 -7.56 15.79
N ASN A 37 63.72 -6.65 14.93
CA ASN A 37 63.27 -6.35 13.57
C ASN A 37 61.76 -6.20 13.25
N LYS A 38 61.39 -4.93 13.00
CA LYS A 38 60.75 -4.31 11.80
C LYS A 38 60.24 -5.16 10.60
N GLY A 39 60.40 -6.48 10.56
CA GLY A 39 59.99 -7.33 9.44
C GLY A 39 58.59 -7.95 9.55
N LEU A 40 58.00 -8.06 10.74
CA LEU A 40 56.71 -8.76 10.89
C LEU A 40 55.47 -7.87 10.70
N CYS A 41 55.54 -6.59 11.08
CA CYS A 41 54.39 -5.68 10.94
C CYS A 41 54.20 -5.18 9.50
N GLN A 42 55.26 -5.19 8.69
CA GLN A 42 55.21 -4.78 7.28
C GLN A 42 54.71 -5.91 6.35
N ALA A 43 54.89 -7.17 6.77
CA ALA A 43 54.35 -8.33 6.04
C ALA A 43 52.82 -8.46 6.18
N LEU A 44 52.25 -8.12 7.34
CA LEU A 44 50.81 -8.21 7.58
C LEU A 44 49.97 -7.19 6.79
N ILE A 45 50.52 -5.99 6.55
CA ILE A 45 49.82 -4.95 5.78
C ILE A 45 49.90 -5.23 4.27
N LEU A 46 51.02 -5.76 3.78
CA LEU A 46 51.15 -6.19 2.38
C LEU A 46 50.35 -7.45 2.06
N LEU A 47 50.19 -8.38 3.02
CA LEU A 47 49.29 -9.53 2.88
C LEU A 47 47.82 -9.12 2.78
N ARG A 48 47.40 -8.09 3.52
CA ARG A 48 46.01 -7.57 3.46
C ARG A 48 45.72 -6.84 2.15
N LEU A 49 46.67 -6.11 1.58
CA LEU A 49 46.49 -5.45 0.28
C LEU A 49 46.62 -6.40 -0.91
N ALA A 50 47.44 -7.46 -0.82
CA ALA A 50 47.53 -8.51 -1.85
C ALA A 50 46.28 -9.40 -1.90
N GLU A 51 45.49 -9.49 -0.82
CA GLU A 51 44.15 -10.11 -0.87
C GLU A 51 43.09 -9.18 -1.46
N ILE A 52 43.22 -7.86 -1.27
CA ILE A 52 42.28 -6.87 -1.84
C ILE A 52 42.55 -6.64 -3.34
N SER A 53 43.80 -6.70 -3.82
CA SER A 53 44.11 -6.59 -5.26
C SER A 53 43.75 -7.82 -6.10
N LYS A 54 43.36 -8.94 -5.48
CA LYS A 54 42.76 -10.08 -6.20
C LYS A 54 41.30 -9.83 -6.63
N MET A 55 40.69 -8.72 -6.24
CA MET A 55 39.34 -8.36 -6.70
C MET A 55 39.32 -7.60 -8.05
N GLU A 56 40.44 -7.47 -8.76
CA GLU A 56 40.49 -6.74 -10.04
C GLU A 56 40.21 -7.56 -11.31
N THR A 57 39.89 -8.86 -11.22
CA THR A 57 39.29 -9.61 -12.35
C THR A 57 38.33 -10.72 -11.91
N GLY A 58 37.63 -10.50 -10.79
CA GLY A 58 36.68 -11.47 -10.24
C GLY A 58 35.45 -11.64 -11.12
N ARG A 59 35.50 -12.48 -12.16
CA ARG A 59 34.28 -13.15 -12.62
C ARG A 59 33.77 -13.97 -11.44
N ILE A 60 32.69 -13.53 -10.81
CA ILE A 60 31.97 -14.36 -9.86
C ILE A 60 31.59 -15.63 -10.63
N ASN A 61 32.17 -16.78 -10.24
CA ASN A 61 31.80 -18.07 -10.80
C ASN A 61 30.41 -18.44 -10.25
N VAL A 62 29.38 -17.92 -10.90
CA VAL A 62 28.01 -18.33 -10.65
C VAL A 62 27.89 -19.77 -11.16
N PRO A 63 27.48 -20.74 -10.32
CA PRO A 63 27.24 -22.10 -10.77
C PRO A 63 26.32 -22.10 -11.99
N LYS A 64 26.62 -22.91 -13.02
CA LYS A 64 25.85 -22.94 -14.28
C LYS A 64 24.34 -23.03 -14.03
N LYS A 65 23.90 -23.84 -13.06
CA LYS A 65 22.49 -23.94 -12.63
C LYS A 65 21.88 -22.61 -12.15
N ILE A 66 22.64 -21.81 -11.41
CA ILE A 66 22.20 -20.49 -10.93
C ILE A 66 22.20 -19.49 -12.09
N PHE A 67 23.21 -19.55 -12.96
CA PHE A 67 23.24 -18.74 -14.18
C PHE A 67 22.06 -19.06 -15.11
N ASP A 68 21.73 -20.34 -15.29
CA ASP A 68 20.60 -20.81 -16.11
C ASP A 68 19.24 -20.36 -15.53
N VAL A 69 19.13 -20.23 -14.20
CA VAL A 69 17.93 -19.67 -13.53
C VAL A 69 17.81 -18.16 -13.74
N ILE A 70 18.93 -17.43 -13.77
CA ILE A 70 18.96 -15.98 -14.00
C ILE A 70 18.81 -15.65 -15.50
N ALA A 71 19.31 -16.52 -16.37
CA ALA A 71 19.28 -16.36 -17.82
C ALA A 71 18.07 -17.02 -18.48
N ALA A 72 17.21 -17.70 -17.70
CA ALA A 72 15.93 -18.18 -18.20
C ALA A 72 15.13 -16.98 -18.73
N PRO A 73 14.67 -16.99 -19.99
CA PRO A 73 13.81 -15.94 -20.50
C PRO A 73 12.55 -15.95 -19.65
N MET A 74 12.41 -14.95 -18.78
CA MET A 74 11.15 -14.75 -18.08
C MET A 74 10.15 -14.27 -19.13
N GLU A 75 9.13 -15.09 -19.38
CA GLU A 75 8.06 -14.78 -20.32
C GLU A 75 7.50 -13.38 -20.04
N LYS A 76 7.46 -12.54 -21.08
CA LYS A 76 6.95 -11.17 -21.01
C LYS A 76 5.43 -11.21 -21.01
N CYS A 77 4.82 -10.26 -20.32
CA CYS A 77 3.38 -10.10 -20.41
C CYS A 77 3.03 -9.16 -21.57
N ASP A 78 1.94 -9.46 -22.26
CA ASP A 78 1.28 -8.51 -23.16
C ASP A 78 0.65 -7.35 -22.37
N SER A 79 -0.01 -6.45 -23.09
CA SER A 79 -0.73 -5.34 -22.49
C SER A 79 -1.73 -5.82 -21.40
N PRO A 80 -1.79 -5.14 -20.24
CA PRO A 80 -2.67 -5.51 -19.14
C PRO A 80 -4.15 -5.62 -19.55
N PRO A 81 -4.93 -6.52 -18.94
CA PRO A 81 -6.35 -6.66 -19.26
C PRO A 81 -7.15 -5.40 -18.91
N PRO A 82 -8.12 -4.97 -19.73
CA PRO A 82 -9.03 -3.88 -19.36
C PRO A 82 -9.96 -4.31 -18.21
N ILE A 83 -10.42 -3.34 -17.42
CA ILE A 83 -11.43 -3.55 -16.37
C ILE A 83 -12.67 -2.71 -16.66
N ALA A 84 -13.84 -3.19 -16.23
CA ALA A 84 -15.07 -2.40 -16.30
C ALA A 84 -15.03 -1.27 -15.26
N ASN A 85 -15.55 -0.09 -15.63
CA ASN A 85 -15.67 1.09 -14.75
C ASN A 85 -14.36 1.52 -14.09
N GLY A 86 -13.24 1.32 -14.78
CA GLY A 86 -11.93 1.72 -14.34
C GLY A 86 -10.93 1.71 -15.49
N ALA A 87 -9.74 2.22 -15.22
CA ALA A 87 -8.66 2.31 -16.20
C ALA A 87 -7.29 2.16 -15.52
N LEU A 88 -6.27 1.93 -16.33
CA LEU A 88 -4.90 2.08 -15.88
C LEU A 88 -4.61 3.55 -15.55
N LYS A 89 -3.88 3.81 -14.47
CA LYS A 89 -3.45 5.16 -14.10
C LYS A 89 -2.47 5.79 -15.11
N LEU A 90 -1.79 4.95 -15.88
CA LEU A 90 -0.83 5.35 -16.90
C LEU A 90 -1.18 4.66 -18.22
N PRO A 91 -0.85 5.27 -19.37
CA PRO A 91 -1.04 4.64 -20.68
C PRO A 91 -0.35 3.26 -20.75
N PRO A 92 -1.04 2.22 -21.25
CA PRO A 92 -0.44 0.90 -21.37
C PRO A 92 0.66 0.84 -22.42
N LEU A 93 1.65 -0.01 -22.18
CA LEU A 93 2.63 -0.44 -23.17
C LEU A 93 2.13 -1.71 -23.87
N ALA A 94 2.74 -2.01 -25.03
CA ALA A 94 2.43 -3.24 -25.76
C ALA A 94 2.93 -4.50 -25.03
N GLN A 95 4.07 -4.40 -24.33
CA GLN A 95 4.70 -5.51 -23.60
C GLN A 95 5.35 -5.03 -22.30
N TYR A 96 5.45 -5.94 -21.33
CA TYR A 96 6.02 -5.72 -20.01
C TYR A 96 6.97 -6.87 -19.63
N GLU A 97 8.13 -6.53 -19.07
CA GLU A 97 9.06 -7.54 -18.54
C GLU A 97 8.47 -8.23 -17.30
N SER A 98 8.81 -9.50 -17.07
CA SER A 98 8.42 -10.19 -15.84
C SER A 98 8.94 -9.45 -14.60
N GLY A 99 8.11 -9.33 -13.57
CA GLY A 99 8.33 -8.49 -12.39
C GLY A 99 7.83 -7.05 -12.53
N SER A 100 7.42 -6.62 -13.73
CA SER A 100 6.75 -5.32 -13.92
C SER A 100 5.43 -5.25 -13.16
N SER A 101 5.01 -4.04 -12.82
CA SER A 101 3.70 -3.81 -12.21
C SER A 101 3.00 -2.60 -12.82
N VAL A 102 1.67 -2.66 -12.83
CA VAL A 102 0.81 -1.56 -13.26
C VAL A 102 -0.27 -1.30 -12.21
N GLN A 103 -0.84 -0.10 -12.21
CA GLN A 103 -1.86 0.32 -11.26
C GLN A 103 -3.14 0.71 -11.99
N TYR A 104 -4.26 0.26 -11.45
CA TYR A 104 -5.59 0.65 -11.89
C TYR A 104 -6.19 1.71 -10.98
N SER A 105 -7.19 2.41 -11.48
CA SER A 105 -8.09 3.27 -10.72
C SER A 105 -9.51 3.07 -11.22
N CYS A 106 -10.47 3.07 -10.30
CA CYS A 106 -11.88 3.08 -10.66
C CYS A 106 -12.34 4.48 -11.05
N TYR A 107 -13.38 4.56 -11.89
CA TYR A 107 -14.03 5.82 -12.21
C TYR A 107 -14.78 6.38 -11.00
N ASP A 108 -15.25 7.63 -11.13
CA ASP A 108 -15.86 8.36 -10.02
C ASP A 108 -16.94 7.53 -9.30
N TYR A 109 -16.90 7.59 -7.97
CA TYR A 109 -17.82 6.92 -7.05
C TYR A 109 -17.77 5.37 -7.06
N HIS A 110 -16.95 4.74 -7.90
CA HIS A 110 -16.81 3.30 -7.90
C HIS A 110 -15.82 2.86 -6.81
N PHE A 111 -16.19 1.80 -6.09
CA PHE A 111 -15.35 1.24 -5.04
C PHE A 111 -14.36 0.22 -5.61
N LEU A 112 -13.06 0.40 -5.34
CA LEU A 112 -12.03 -0.54 -5.77
C LEU A 112 -11.97 -1.73 -4.82
N GLN A 113 -12.38 -2.90 -5.32
CA GLN A 113 -12.25 -4.16 -4.60
C GLN A 113 -11.06 -4.97 -5.13
N GLY A 114 -10.13 -5.30 -4.23
CA GLY A 114 -8.93 -6.07 -4.53
C GLY A 114 -7.65 -5.23 -4.52
N SER A 115 -6.60 -5.75 -5.15
CA SER A 115 -5.33 -5.02 -5.26
C SER A 115 -5.38 -4.00 -6.38
N GLU A 116 -5.12 -2.73 -6.07
CA GLU A 116 -4.96 -1.66 -7.05
C GLU A 116 -3.82 -1.96 -8.06
N ARG A 117 -2.79 -2.68 -7.59
CA ARG A 117 -1.61 -3.02 -8.36
C ARG A 117 -1.64 -4.50 -8.77
N ILE A 118 -1.35 -4.76 -10.04
CA ILE A 118 -1.09 -6.11 -10.54
C ILE A 118 0.36 -6.26 -11.00
N TYR A 119 0.81 -7.51 -11.07
CA TYR A 119 2.18 -7.88 -11.38
C TYR A 119 2.22 -8.82 -12.58
N CYS A 120 3.22 -8.63 -13.44
CA CYS A 120 3.55 -9.56 -14.51
C CYS A 120 4.46 -10.65 -13.93
N SER A 121 4.06 -11.91 -14.07
CA SER A 121 4.83 -13.06 -13.62
C SER A 121 4.71 -14.19 -14.64
N ALA A 122 5.84 -14.62 -15.20
CA ALA A 122 5.90 -15.73 -16.15
C ALA A 122 4.87 -15.61 -17.30
N GLY A 123 4.82 -14.44 -17.94
CA GLY A 123 3.94 -14.16 -19.07
C GLY A 123 2.48 -13.90 -18.71
N GLN A 124 2.12 -13.96 -17.44
CA GLN A 124 0.75 -13.75 -16.98
C GLN A 124 0.64 -12.60 -15.98
N TRP A 125 -0.45 -11.84 -16.11
CA TRP A 125 -0.83 -10.84 -15.13
C TRP A 125 -1.54 -11.49 -13.95
N THR A 126 -1.24 -11.04 -12.73
CA THR A 126 -2.08 -11.34 -11.57
C THR A 126 -3.49 -10.76 -11.74
N SER A 127 -4.49 -11.32 -11.07
CA SER A 127 -5.89 -10.90 -11.18
C SER A 127 -6.06 -9.39 -10.95
N PRO A 128 -6.73 -8.67 -11.88
CA PRO A 128 -7.00 -7.25 -11.75
C PRO A 128 -8.06 -6.95 -10.69
N PRO A 129 -8.14 -5.71 -10.17
CA PRO A 129 -9.20 -5.30 -9.26
C PRO A 129 -10.56 -5.23 -9.95
N VAL A 130 -11.61 -5.20 -9.14
CA VAL A 130 -13.00 -5.01 -9.59
C VAL A 130 -13.49 -3.66 -9.10
N CYS A 131 -14.02 -2.85 -10.01
CA CYS A 131 -14.65 -1.58 -9.67
C CYS A 131 -16.15 -1.80 -9.47
N ILE A 132 -16.60 -1.70 -8.23
CA ILE A 132 -17.99 -1.91 -7.84
C ILE A 132 -18.75 -0.60 -7.95
N GLU A 133 -19.90 -0.66 -8.63
CA GLU A 133 -20.75 0.50 -8.88
C GLU A 133 -21.32 1.10 -7.58
N PRO A 134 -21.41 2.44 -7.51
CA PRO A 134 -22.06 3.14 -6.41
C PRO A 134 -23.56 2.92 -6.43
N CYS A 135 -24.20 3.11 -5.28
CA CYS A 135 -25.65 3.23 -5.24
C CYS A 135 -26.08 4.67 -5.48
N THR A 136 -27.13 4.84 -6.27
CA THR A 136 -27.77 6.13 -6.53
C THR A 136 -29.09 6.24 -5.78
N LEU A 137 -29.29 7.33 -5.05
CA LEU A 137 -30.58 7.58 -4.41
C LEU A 137 -31.69 7.83 -5.43
N SER A 138 -32.76 7.05 -5.31
CA SER A 138 -34.01 7.25 -6.04
C SER A 138 -35.04 7.96 -5.17
N LYS A 139 -35.32 9.22 -5.51
CA LYS A 139 -36.41 9.99 -4.88
C LYS A 139 -37.76 9.29 -5.05
N ASN A 140 -37.99 8.65 -6.20
CA ASN A 140 -39.23 7.92 -6.48
C ASN A 140 -39.43 6.74 -5.52
N GLU A 141 -38.37 5.95 -5.27
CA GLU A 141 -38.46 4.84 -4.31
C GLU A 141 -38.61 5.33 -2.88
N MET A 142 -37.97 6.45 -2.51
CA MET A 142 -38.17 7.05 -1.19
C MET A 142 -39.62 7.46 -0.95
N GLU A 143 -40.21 8.16 -1.92
CA GLU A 143 -41.60 8.61 -1.85
C GLU A 143 -42.57 7.42 -1.78
N LYS A 144 -42.38 6.43 -2.66
CA LYS A 144 -43.19 5.21 -2.72
C LYS A 144 -43.16 4.39 -1.42
N ASN A 145 -42.02 4.39 -0.74
CA ASN A 145 -41.83 3.60 0.49
C ASN A 145 -42.06 4.40 1.78
N ASN A 146 -42.52 5.65 1.68
CA ASN A 146 -42.76 6.56 2.81
C ASN A 146 -41.53 6.77 3.71
N VAL A 147 -40.35 6.93 3.10
CA VAL A 147 -39.10 7.18 3.82
C VAL A 147 -38.49 8.53 3.46
N LEU A 148 -37.68 9.04 4.38
CA LEU A 148 -36.88 10.26 4.28
C LEU A 148 -35.41 9.89 4.50
N LEU A 149 -34.52 10.55 3.78
CA LEU A 149 -33.08 10.41 4.00
C LEU A 149 -32.70 11.10 5.31
N GLU A 150 -31.79 10.49 6.08
CA GLU A 150 -31.22 11.13 7.26
C GLU A 150 -30.49 12.44 6.90
N GLY A 151 -30.73 13.50 7.67
CA GLY A 151 -30.34 14.88 7.32
C GLY A 151 -28.84 15.13 7.14
N PHE A 152 -27.96 14.26 7.66
CA PHE A 152 -26.51 14.40 7.47
C PHE A 152 -26.06 14.25 6.01
N TYR A 153 -26.93 13.78 5.11
CA TYR A 153 -26.64 13.52 3.70
C TYR A 153 -27.24 14.56 2.75
N GLU A 154 -27.55 15.78 3.21
CA GLU A 154 -28.11 16.84 2.37
C GLU A 154 -27.25 17.05 1.10
N ASN A 155 -27.86 16.80 -0.07
CA ASN A 155 -27.27 16.86 -1.42
C ASN A 155 -26.37 15.68 -1.86
N GLN A 156 -26.21 14.64 -1.05
CA GLN A 156 -25.49 13.43 -1.47
C GLN A 156 -26.42 12.48 -2.23
N VAL A 157 -26.09 12.18 -3.48
CA VAL A 157 -26.89 11.30 -4.36
C VAL A 157 -26.21 9.95 -4.59
N TYR A 158 -24.88 9.89 -4.45
CA TYR A 158 -24.07 8.68 -4.65
C TYR A 158 -23.47 8.20 -3.33
N PHE A 159 -23.54 6.89 -3.12
CA PHE A 159 -22.99 6.18 -1.96
C PHE A 159 -22.08 5.07 -2.44
N TYR A 160 -20.88 4.96 -1.86
CA TYR A 160 -19.93 3.93 -2.22
C TYR A 160 -20.45 2.55 -1.79
N HIS A 161 -20.00 1.52 -2.49
CA HIS A 161 -20.26 0.15 -2.05
C HIS A 161 -19.73 -0.06 -0.63
N GLY A 162 -20.59 -0.59 0.26
CA GLY A 162 -20.27 -0.82 1.66
C GLY A 162 -20.74 0.29 2.59
N ASP A 163 -21.06 1.47 2.08
CA ASP A 163 -21.60 2.58 2.88
C ASP A 163 -22.95 2.21 3.49
N TYR A 164 -23.20 2.69 4.71
CA TYR A 164 -24.48 2.57 5.39
C TYR A 164 -25.26 3.88 5.25
N VAL A 165 -26.44 3.80 4.66
CA VAL A 165 -27.33 4.93 4.40
C VAL A 165 -28.50 4.88 5.38
N GLY A 166 -28.70 5.97 6.12
CA GLY A 166 -29.76 6.12 7.10
C GLY A 166 -31.07 6.61 6.48
N PHE A 167 -32.18 5.93 6.80
CA PHE A 167 -33.52 6.31 6.38
C PHE A 167 -34.48 6.36 7.58
N TYR A 168 -35.29 7.40 7.66
CA TYR A 168 -36.40 7.51 8.61
C TYR A 168 -37.74 7.31 7.91
N CYS A 169 -38.70 6.67 8.57
CA CYS A 169 -40.08 6.71 8.11
C CYS A 169 -40.63 8.14 8.17
N LYS A 170 -41.50 8.48 7.23
CA LYS A 170 -42.31 9.70 7.29
C LYS A 170 -43.18 9.72 8.55
N GLN A 171 -43.70 10.89 8.90
CA GLN A 171 -44.54 11.06 10.08
C GLN A 171 -45.71 10.06 10.10
N ASN A 172 -45.98 9.48 11.27
CA ASN A 172 -47.01 8.46 11.52
C ASN A 172 -46.84 7.11 10.79
N HIS A 173 -45.72 6.89 10.11
CA HIS A 173 -45.40 5.61 9.48
C HIS A 173 -44.38 4.81 10.30
N PHE A 174 -44.46 3.49 10.20
CA PHE A 174 -43.60 2.53 10.88
C PHE A 174 -43.18 1.44 9.91
N GLY A 175 -42.01 0.84 10.14
CA GLY A 175 -41.52 -0.29 9.36
C GLY A 175 -42.55 -1.40 9.27
N GLU A 176 -42.86 -1.83 8.05
CA GLU A 176 -43.85 -2.89 7.80
C GLU A 176 -43.49 -4.20 8.53
N GLU A 177 -42.20 -4.54 8.57
CA GLU A 177 -41.72 -5.79 9.19
C GLU A 177 -41.28 -5.62 10.65
N SER A 178 -40.68 -4.48 11.00
CA SER A 178 -40.00 -4.29 12.29
C SER A 178 -40.77 -3.40 13.27
N GLY A 179 -41.72 -2.59 12.80
CA GLY A 179 -42.36 -1.52 13.57
C GLY A 179 -41.41 -0.36 13.95
N THR A 180 -40.14 -0.39 13.51
CA THR A 180 -39.15 0.66 13.80
C THR A 180 -39.29 1.84 12.84
N THR A 181 -38.78 3.00 13.22
CA THR A 181 -38.86 4.22 12.39
C THR A 181 -37.53 4.61 11.75
N LEU A 182 -36.41 4.00 12.16
CA LEU A 182 -35.07 4.26 11.62
C LEU A 182 -34.48 2.96 11.07
N PHE A 183 -33.83 3.07 9.91
CA PHE A 183 -33.17 1.97 9.21
C PHE A 183 -31.78 2.41 8.73
N GLN A 184 -30.82 1.50 8.83
CA GLN A 184 -29.52 1.64 8.19
C GLN A 184 -29.40 0.57 7.10
N VAL A 185 -29.24 1.01 5.86
CA VAL A 185 -29.19 0.15 4.68
C VAL A 185 -27.82 0.24 4.06
N GLN A 186 -27.19 -0.92 3.86
CA GLN A 186 -25.88 -0.97 3.21
C GLN A 186 -26.02 -0.88 1.68
N CYS A 187 -25.22 -0.03 1.03
CA CYS A 187 -25.10 -0.02 -0.43
C CYS A 187 -24.39 -1.29 -0.94
N LYS A 188 -25.09 -2.10 -1.73
CA LYS A 188 -24.56 -3.36 -2.26
C LYS A 188 -24.61 -3.37 -3.78
N ARG A 189 -23.46 -3.18 -4.44
CA ARG A 189 -23.29 -3.29 -5.91
C ARG A 189 -24.41 -2.53 -6.66
N GLY A 190 -24.50 -1.22 -6.43
CA GLY A 190 -25.51 -0.36 -7.07
C GLY A 190 -26.92 -0.43 -6.50
N GLN A 191 -27.20 -1.36 -5.58
CA GLN A 191 -28.54 -1.57 -5.04
C GLN A 191 -28.65 -1.05 -3.60
N LEU A 192 -29.62 -0.17 -3.38
CA LEU A 192 -30.12 0.23 -2.07
C LEU A 192 -31.50 -0.38 -1.86
N ALA A 193 -31.62 -1.23 -0.85
CA ALA A 193 -32.89 -1.81 -0.45
C ALA A 193 -33.66 -0.83 0.44
N TYR A 194 -34.59 -0.09 -0.15
CA TYR A 194 -35.41 0.89 0.58
C TYR A 194 -36.33 0.18 1.60
N PRO A 195 -36.31 0.59 2.88
CA PRO A 195 -37.26 0.09 3.87
C PRO A 195 -38.67 0.55 3.50
N ARG A 196 -39.66 -0.31 3.72
CA ARG A 196 -41.07 0.01 3.50
C ARG A 196 -41.73 0.44 4.80
N CYS A 197 -42.27 1.65 4.83
CA CYS A 197 -43.03 2.16 5.96
C CYS A 197 -44.52 2.26 5.63
N VAL A 198 -45.36 1.81 6.55
CA VAL A 198 -46.82 1.80 6.46
C VAL A 198 -47.42 2.59 7.63
N GLU A 199 -48.66 3.05 7.49
CA GLU A 199 -49.33 3.75 8.59
C GLU A 199 -49.62 2.79 9.75
N ARG A 200 -49.63 3.31 10.98
CA ARG A 200 -49.89 2.51 12.20
C ARG A 200 -51.20 1.71 12.16
N GLY A 201 -52.22 2.20 11.45
CA GLY A 201 -53.51 1.50 11.30
C GLY A 201 -53.42 0.22 10.47
N GLU A 202 -52.58 0.20 9.43
CA GLU A 202 -52.44 -0.94 8.50
C GLU A 202 -51.68 -2.13 9.10
N LEU A 203 -50.87 -1.89 10.15
CA LEU A 203 -50.16 -2.93 10.89
C LEU A 203 -51.09 -3.75 11.79
N GLN A 204 -52.23 -3.20 12.21
CA GLN A 204 -53.17 -3.84 13.12
C GLN A 204 -54.14 -4.79 12.41
N GLU A 205 -54.26 -4.70 11.07
CA GLU A 205 -55.16 -5.55 10.27
C GLU A 205 -54.51 -6.85 9.77
N ARG A 206 -53.21 -7.09 10.06
CA ARG A 206 -52.47 -8.30 9.64
C ARG A 206 -52.26 -9.34 10.76
N VAL A 207 -52.93 -9.17 11.91
CA VAL A 207 -52.91 -10.10 13.05
C VAL A 207 -54.24 -10.84 13.16
#